data_AF-A0A7X7PUL9-F1
#
_entry.id   AF-A0A7X7PUL9-F1
#
_cell.length_a   1.000
_cell.length_b   1.000
_cell.length_c   1.000
_cell.angle_alpha   90.00
_cell.angle_beta   90.00
_cell.angle_gamma   90.00
#
_symmetry.space_group_name_H-M   'P 1'
#
loop_
_entity.id
_entity.type
_entity.pdbx_description
1 polymer ?
#
loop_
_entity_poly.entity_id
_entity_poly.type
_entity_poly.pdbx_seq_one_letter_code
_entity_poly.pdbx_strand_id
1 'polypeptide(L)'
;LIAETQAQAHAQLTREGLSTEQTERVWGRFTDTYFLRHTPEEIAWHTKMLVDRDVRDSSPLVSVEQRSGRGGTGISTYTPQTQHSFACTTALLDQLGLNIVDARITPTADGFSLDVYHVLEDTGVELTDPARIRDIQQQLMHALSRADDTTVTVTRRAPRQLLMFSTATQIAFSEDPVNQRTIIELIAGDRPGLLSEVAKIFMSEGVDIETSKIMTVGERAEDVFYVSDESGRPLSSEQRERLAERLTAALDRRA
;
A
#
# COMPACT_ATOMS: atom_id res chain seq x y z
N LEU A 1 14.78 14.90 -13.87
CA LEU A 1 14.35 14.06 -12.74
C LEU A 1 13.97 12.66 -13.20
N ILE A 2 12.84 12.43 -13.90
CA ILE A 2 12.43 11.07 -14.35
C ILE A 2 13.53 10.35 -15.14
N ALA A 3 14.07 10.98 -16.19
CA ALA A 3 15.12 10.39 -17.02
C ALA A 3 16.39 10.06 -16.22
N GLU A 4 16.69 10.82 -15.17
CA GLU A 4 17.83 10.57 -14.28
C GLU A 4 17.57 9.38 -13.37
N THR A 5 16.40 9.31 -12.74
CA THR A 5 15.96 8.16 -11.94
C THR A 5 15.97 6.87 -12.76
N GLN A 6 15.43 6.94 -13.98
CA GLN A 6 15.44 5.84 -14.93
C GLN A 6 16.87 5.44 -15.32
N ALA A 7 17.75 6.39 -15.67
CA ALA A 7 19.14 6.08 -16.00
C ALA A 7 19.88 5.38 -14.86
N GLN A 8 19.67 5.81 -13.61
CA GLN A 8 20.27 5.19 -12.42
C GLN A 8 19.72 3.77 -12.18
N ALA A 9 18.41 3.58 -12.28
CA ALA A 9 17.77 2.27 -12.15
C ALA A 9 18.25 1.31 -13.24
N HIS A 10 18.31 1.77 -14.49
CA HIS A 10 18.81 0.99 -15.62
C HIS A 10 20.28 0.58 -15.40
N ALA A 11 21.15 1.51 -14.99
CA ALA A 11 22.54 1.21 -14.68
C ALA A 11 22.70 0.17 -13.56
N GLN A 12 21.79 0.15 -12.58
CA GLN A 12 21.74 -0.91 -11.57
C GLN A 12 21.31 -2.25 -12.19
N LEU A 13 20.20 -2.27 -12.92
CA LEU A 13 19.65 -3.49 -13.54
C LEU A 13 20.64 -4.14 -14.52
N THR A 14 21.36 -3.34 -15.31
CA THR A 14 22.41 -3.83 -16.21
C THR A 14 23.55 -4.48 -15.43
N ARG A 15 23.97 -3.93 -14.29
CA ARG A 15 24.99 -4.55 -13.42
C ARG A 15 24.51 -5.88 -12.82
N GLU A 16 23.21 -5.99 -12.58
CA GLU A 16 22.55 -7.19 -12.06
C GLU A 16 22.18 -8.21 -13.16
N GLY A 17 22.54 -7.93 -14.43
CA GLY A 17 22.45 -8.88 -15.55
C GLY A 17 21.17 -8.80 -16.39
N LEU A 18 20.30 -7.82 -16.14
CA LEU A 18 19.09 -7.62 -16.95
C LEU A 18 19.41 -6.82 -18.22
N SER A 19 18.81 -7.21 -19.34
CA SER A 19 18.94 -6.49 -20.61
C SER A 19 18.07 -5.23 -20.64
N THR A 20 18.41 -4.28 -21.51
CA THR A 20 17.60 -3.08 -21.76
C THR A 20 16.19 -3.44 -22.24
N GLU A 21 16.06 -4.41 -23.15
CA GLU A 21 14.77 -4.87 -23.67
C GLU A 21 13.87 -5.46 -22.57
N GLN A 22 14.45 -6.27 -21.66
CA GLN A 22 13.72 -6.79 -20.51
C GLN A 22 13.22 -5.67 -19.58
N THR A 23 14.07 -4.66 -19.36
CA THR A 23 13.77 -3.51 -18.52
C THR A 23 12.66 -2.65 -19.12
N GLU A 24 12.78 -2.27 -20.39
CA GLU A 24 11.81 -1.45 -21.10
C GLU A 24 10.43 -2.12 -21.20
N ARG A 25 10.40 -3.45 -21.42
CA ARG A 25 9.15 -4.21 -21.41
C ARG A 25 8.41 -4.10 -20.09
N VAL A 26 9.12 -4.16 -18.96
CA VAL A 26 8.49 -3.99 -17.63
C VAL A 26 8.06 -2.54 -17.44
N TRP A 27 8.91 -1.58 -17.82
CA TRP A 27 8.66 -0.16 -17.62
C TRP A 27 7.50 0.39 -18.42
N GLY A 28 7.17 -0.23 -19.56
CA GLY A 28 5.97 0.09 -20.34
C GLY A 28 4.64 -0.08 -19.58
N ARG A 29 4.64 -0.74 -18.41
CA ARG A 29 3.47 -0.89 -17.53
C ARG A 29 3.26 0.31 -16.60
N PHE A 30 4.27 1.15 -16.43
CA PHE A 30 4.29 2.24 -15.46
C PHE A 30 4.09 3.61 -16.11
N THR A 31 3.58 4.56 -15.33
CA THR A 31 3.41 5.96 -15.74
C THR A 31 4.54 6.84 -15.22
N ASP A 32 4.66 8.06 -15.73
CA ASP A 32 5.60 9.06 -15.21
C ASP A 32 5.45 9.30 -13.71
N THR A 33 4.22 9.23 -13.19
CA THR A 33 3.93 9.37 -11.75
C THR A 33 4.63 8.31 -10.92
N TYR A 34 4.75 7.08 -11.42
CA TYR A 34 5.51 6.02 -10.75
C TYR A 34 6.98 6.40 -10.64
N PHE A 35 7.63 6.80 -11.73
CA PHE A 35 9.06 7.15 -11.72
C PHE A 35 9.40 8.39 -10.88
N LEU A 36 8.43 9.28 -10.66
CA LEU A 36 8.57 10.43 -9.75
C LEU A 36 8.45 10.05 -8.28
N ARG A 37 7.76 8.95 -7.95
CA ARG A 37 7.46 8.53 -6.57
C ARG A 37 8.40 7.45 -6.04
N HIS A 38 9.18 6.83 -6.92
CA HIS A 38 10.05 5.71 -6.58
C HIS A 38 11.54 6.03 -6.75
N THR A 39 12.35 5.48 -5.86
CA THR A 39 13.81 5.58 -5.96
C THR A 39 14.35 4.66 -7.05
N PRO A 40 15.56 4.92 -7.59
CA PRO A 40 16.19 4.02 -8.56
C PRO A 40 16.25 2.56 -8.09
N GLU A 41 16.52 2.35 -6.81
CA GLU A 41 16.62 1.02 -6.20
C GLU A 41 15.23 0.36 -6.06
N GLU A 42 14.16 1.14 -5.80
CA GLU A 42 12.78 0.64 -5.88
C GLU A 42 12.41 0.22 -7.29
N ILE A 43 12.74 1.05 -8.28
CA ILE A 43 12.48 0.72 -9.67
C ILE A 43 13.24 -0.56 -10.07
N ALA A 44 14.49 -0.70 -9.67
CA ALA A 44 15.27 -1.91 -9.93
C ALA A 44 14.65 -3.15 -9.26
N TRP A 45 14.23 -3.04 -7.99
CA TRP A 45 13.55 -4.11 -7.28
C TRP A 45 12.25 -4.54 -7.98
N HIS A 46 11.34 -3.61 -8.26
CA HIS A 46 10.08 -3.92 -8.93
C HIS A 46 10.30 -4.48 -10.33
N THR A 47 11.35 -4.02 -11.03
CA THR A 47 11.71 -4.56 -12.35
C THR A 47 12.09 -6.03 -12.25
N LYS A 48 12.93 -6.41 -11.29
CA LYS A 48 13.31 -7.81 -11.06
C LYS A 48 12.13 -8.69 -10.66
N MET A 49 11.20 -8.15 -9.88
CA MET A 49 9.98 -8.87 -9.50
C MET A 49 9.09 -9.20 -10.71
N LEU A 50 9.10 -8.36 -11.74
CA LEU A 50 8.16 -8.44 -12.87
C LEU A 50 8.79 -8.91 -14.19
N VAL A 51 10.11 -9.10 -14.22
CA VAL A 51 10.84 -9.41 -15.46
C VAL A 51 10.46 -10.79 -16.02
N ASP A 52 10.32 -11.80 -15.18
CA ASP A 52 10.01 -13.17 -15.63
C ASP A 52 8.50 -13.42 -15.79
N ARG A 53 7.68 -12.40 -15.55
CA ARG A 53 6.23 -12.51 -15.60
C ARG A 53 5.70 -12.50 -17.04
N ASP A 54 4.84 -13.47 -17.36
CA ASP A 54 4.06 -13.50 -18.59
C ASP A 54 2.97 -12.40 -18.57
N VAL A 55 2.70 -11.80 -19.72
CA VAL A 55 1.65 -10.78 -19.90
C VAL A 55 0.26 -11.34 -19.60
N ARG A 56 0.05 -12.65 -19.76
CA ARG A 56 -1.24 -13.31 -19.49
C ARG A 56 -1.41 -13.75 -18.03
N ASP A 57 -0.37 -13.65 -17.22
CA ASP A 57 -0.41 -14.08 -15.84
C ASP A 57 -1.16 -13.05 -14.98
N SER A 58 -2.22 -13.49 -14.31
CA SER A 58 -3.01 -12.69 -13.36
C SER A 58 -2.78 -13.06 -11.89
N SER A 59 -1.84 -13.94 -11.59
CA SER A 59 -1.54 -14.33 -10.21
C SER A 59 -0.96 -13.16 -9.42
N PRO A 60 -1.22 -13.05 -8.11
CA PRO A 60 -0.50 -12.07 -7.31
C PRO A 60 1.01 -12.40 -7.32
N LEU A 61 1.83 -11.37 -7.13
CA LEU A 61 3.24 -11.51 -6.77
C LEU A 61 3.49 -10.76 -5.48
N VAL A 62 4.35 -11.31 -4.64
CA VAL A 62 4.79 -10.70 -3.39
C VAL A 62 6.30 -10.86 -3.29
N SER A 63 6.98 -9.76 -3.00
CA SER A 63 8.41 -9.74 -2.69
C SER A 63 8.62 -9.04 -1.35
N VAL A 64 9.55 -9.55 -0.56
CA VAL A 64 9.98 -8.92 0.69
C VAL A 64 11.49 -8.70 0.63
N GLU A 65 11.92 -7.45 0.66
CA GLU A 65 13.34 -7.07 0.62
C GLU A 65 13.72 -6.24 1.86
N GLN A 66 14.84 -6.61 2.48
CA GLN A 66 15.50 -5.73 3.44
C GLN A 66 16.19 -4.61 2.68
N ARG A 67 15.89 -3.37 3.01
CA ARG A 67 16.38 -2.22 2.24
C ARG A 67 17.19 -1.28 3.09
N SER A 68 18.48 -1.25 2.79
CA SER A 68 19.43 -0.29 3.34
C SER A 68 18.98 1.14 2.98
N GLY A 69 18.71 1.98 3.98
CA GLY A 69 18.54 3.44 3.80
C GLY A 69 17.21 4.05 4.24
N ARG A 70 16.13 3.27 4.37
CA ARG A 70 14.86 3.74 4.97
C ARG A 70 14.55 3.15 6.34
N GLY A 71 15.48 2.37 6.91
CA GLY A 71 15.36 1.85 8.26
C GLY A 71 14.25 0.81 8.44
N GLY A 72 13.89 0.08 7.38
CA GLY A 72 12.74 -0.82 7.38
C GLY A 72 12.79 -1.91 6.32
N THR A 73 11.93 -2.91 6.48
CA THR A 73 11.76 -4.00 5.50
C THR A 73 10.68 -3.59 4.51
N GLY A 74 10.98 -3.64 3.22
CA GLY A 74 10.03 -3.36 2.15
C GLY A 74 9.27 -4.62 1.76
N ILE A 75 7.95 -4.52 1.63
CA ILE A 75 7.06 -5.52 1.06
C ILE A 75 6.43 -4.91 -0.19
N SER A 76 6.62 -5.55 -1.34
CA SER A 76 5.97 -5.16 -2.58
C SER A 76 4.96 -6.22 -3.00
N THR A 77 3.76 -5.79 -3.35
CA THR A 77 2.71 -6.66 -3.90
C THR A 77 2.31 -6.16 -5.28
N TYR A 78 2.21 -7.07 -6.24
CA TYR A 78 1.68 -6.78 -7.56
C TYR A 78 0.47 -7.67 -7.82
N THR A 79 -0.72 -7.07 -7.84
CA THR A 79 -2.01 -7.80 -7.84
C THR A 79 -3.01 -7.14 -8.77
N PRO A 80 -4.02 -7.86 -9.32
CA PRO A 80 -5.10 -7.23 -10.04
C PRO A 80 -5.74 -6.12 -9.20
N GLN A 81 -6.06 -4.98 -9.83
CA GLN A 81 -6.60 -3.83 -9.11
C GLN A 81 -8.00 -4.14 -8.59
N THR A 82 -8.10 -4.43 -7.29
CA THR A 82 -9.36 -4.72 -6.59
C THR A 82 -9.36 -4.01 -5.24
N GLN A 83 -10.53 -3.61 -4.73
CA GLN A 83 -10.64 -3.05 -3.37
C GLN A 83 -10.16 -4.02 -2.28
N HIS A 84 -10.17 -5.32 -2.57
CA HIS A 84 -9.85 -6.39 -1.62
C HIS A 84 -8.36 -6.53 -1.33
N SER A 85 -7.47 -6.21 -2.28
CA SER A 85 -6.03 -6.45 -2.13
C SER A 85 -5.41 -5.58 -1.02
N PHE A 86 -5.76 -4.29 -0.97
CA PHE A 86 -5.30 -3.37 0.07
C PHE A 86 -5.85 -3.78 1.45
N ALA A 87 -7.14 -4.07 1.55
CA ALA A 87 -7.77 -4.50 2.80
C ALA A 87 -7.19 -5.82 3.32
N CYS A 88 -6.95 -6.78 2.42
CA CYS A 88 -6.33 -8.07 2.73
C CYS A 88 -4.88 -7.90 3.21
N THR A 89 -4.09 -7.10 2.49
CA THR A 89 -2.67 -6.90 2.81
C THR A 89 -2.51 -6.24 4.17
N THR A 90 -3.18 -5.10 4.38
CA THR A 90 -3.11 -4.37 5.67
C THR A 90 -3.62 -5.21 6.84
N ALA A 91 -4.66 -6.02 6.62
CA ALA A 91 -5.17 -6.96 7.62
C ALA A 91 -4.16 -8.05 7.99
N LEU A 92 -3.50 -8.65 7.00
CA LEU A 92 -2.55 -9.73 7.24
C LEU A 92 -1.26 -9.22 7.88
N LEU A 93 -0.76 -8.06 7.45
CA LEU A 93 0.40 -7.42 8.07
C LEU A 93 0.14 -7.13 9.55
N ASP A 94 -1.03 -6.58 9.89
CA ASP A 94 -1.43 -6.37 11.28
C ASP A 94 -1.53 -7.69 12.07
N GLN A 95 -2.14 -8.73 11.49
CA GLN A 95 -2.23 -10.06 12.10
C GLN A 95 -0.85 -10.67 12.38
N LEU A 96 0.11 -10.41 11.49
CA LEU A 96 1.50 -10.86 11.63
C LEU A 96 2.30 -10.03 12.64
N GLY A 97 1.78 -8.92 13.14
CA GLY A 97 2.50 -8.04 14.07
C GLY A 97 3.52 -7.15 13.42
N LEU A 98 3.18 -6.69 12.21
CA LEU A 98 3.96 -5.74 11.44
C LEU A 98 3.27 -4.39 11.47
N ASN A 99 4.04 -3.36 11.84
CA ASN A 99 3.61 -1.98 11.78
C ASN A 99 4.01 -1.40 10.42
N ILE A 100 3.05 -0.79 9.73
CA ILE A 100 3.28 -0.13 8.44
C ILE A 100 3.69 1.31 8.74
N VAL A 101 4.92 1.68 8.39
CA VAL A 101 5.45 3.04 8.63
C VAL A 101 5.34 3.96 7.42
N ASP A 102 5.32 3.36 6.21
CA ASP A 102 5.08 4.05 4.94
C ASP A 102 4.41 3.05 3.99
N ALA A 103 3.37 3.47 3.28
CA ALA A 103 2.83 2.67 2.20
C ALA A 103 2.38 3.51 1.00
N ARG A 104 2.52 2.93 -0.19
CA ARG A 104 2.13 3.53 -1.46
C ARG A 104 1.40 2.53 -2.32
N ILE A 105 0.16 2.86 -2.67
CA ILE A 105 -0.64 2.10 -3.65
C ILE A 105 -0.47 2.78 -5.00
N THR A 106 0.01 2.05 -6.01
CA THR A 106 0.31 2.60 -7.33
C THR A 106 -0.35 1.78 -8.43
N PRO A 107 -1.39 2.29 -9.10
CA PRO A 107 -2.04 1.59 -10.18
C PRO A 107 -1.11 1.56 -11.39
N THR A 108 -1.14 0.46 -12.14
CA THR A 108 -0.36 0.26 -13.36
C THR A 108 -1.26 0.25 -14.58
N ALA A 109 -0.70 0.57 -15.75
CA ALA A 109 -1.47 0.74 -16.98
C ALA A 109 -2.11 -0.57 -17.49
N ASP A 110 -1.70 -1.72 -16.94
CA ASP A 110 -2.17 -3.06 -17.29
C ASP A 110 -3.27 -3.61 -16.36
N GLY A 111 -3.89 -2.76 -15.52
CA GLY A 111 -5.01 -3.15 -14.65
C GLY A 111 -4.60 -3.85 -13.35
N PHE A 112 -3.33 -3.70 -12.97
CA PHE A 112 -2.80 -4.14 -11.69
C PHE A 112 -2.55 -2.95 -10.75
N SER A 113 -2.27 -3.26 -9.50
CA SER A 113 -1.69 -2.33 -8.54
C SER A 113 -0.35 -2.87 -8.06
N LEU A 114 0.65 -2.00 -8.06
CA LEU A 114 1.94 -2.18 -7.42
C LEU A 114 1.93 -1.42 -6.11
N ASP A 115 1.74 -2.15 -5.02
CA ASP A 115 1.73 -1.57 -3.69
C ASP A 115 3.07 -1.83 -3.01
N VAL A 116 3.57 -0.83 -2.29
CA VAL A 116 4.81 -0.92 -1.52
C VAL A 116 4.49 -0.54 -0.08
N TYR A 117 4.85 -1.41 0.85
CA TYR A 117 4.71 -1.22 2.29
C TYR A 117 6.10 -1.29 2.93
N HIS A 118 6.50 -0.27 3.66
CA HIS A 118 7.63 -0.33 4.56
C HIS A 118 7.11 -0.71 5.94
N VAL A 119 7.66 -1.77 6.50
CA VAL A 119 7.20 -2.35 7.75
C VAL A 119 8.32 -2.54 8.77
N LEU A 120 7.93 -2.51 10.03
CA LEU A 120 8.74 -2.86 11.20
C LEU A 120 8.03 -3.95 12.00
N GLU A 121 8.78 -4.72 12.78
CA GLU A 121 8.21 -5.56 13.84
C GLU A 121 7.56 -4.68 14.92
N ASP A 122 6.68 -5.24 15.74
CA ASP A 122 6.07 -4.56 16.90
C ASP A 122 7.09 -3.96 17.88
N THR A 123 8.32 -4.46 17.88
CA THR A 123 9.44 -3.94 18.68
C THR A 123 10.09 -2.69 18.08
N GLY A 124 9.67 -2.27 16.89
CA GLY A 124 10.26 -1.16 16.14
C GLY A 124 11.55 -1.51 15.39
N VAL A 125 11.93 -2.78 15.34
CA VAL A 125 13.13 -3.25 14.61
C VAL A 125 12.78 -3.78 13.23
N GLU A 126 13.76 -3.78 12.34
CA GLU A 126 13.64 -4.34 11.00
C GLU A 126 13.47 -5.87 11.03
N LEU A 127 12.76 -6.41 10.05
CA LEU A 127 12.71 -7.86 9.84
C LEU A 127 14.05 -8.33 9.28
N THR A 128 14.83 -8.99 10.13
CA THR A 128 16.14 -9.51 9.77
C THR A 128 16.16 -11.03 9.59
N ASP A 129 15.23 -11.77 10.21
CA ASP A 129 15.17 -13.23 10.14
C ASP A 129 14.68 -13.71 8.76
N PRO A 130 15.52 -14.43 7.99
CA PRO A 130 15.15 -14.95 6.68
C PRO A 130 14.00 -15.97 6.72
N ALA A 131 13.84 -16.73 7.81
CA ALA A 131 12.74 -17.68 7.95
C ALA A 131 11.41 -16.93 8.10
N ARG A 132 11.39 -15.90 8.96
CA ARG A 132 10.26 -15.00 9.13
C ARG A 132 9.87 -14.27 7.84
N ILE A 133 10.85 -13.76 7.10
CA ILE A 133 10.62 -13.09 5.80
C ILE A 133 9.95 -14.04 4.80
N ARG A 134 10.45 -15.27 4.67
CA ARG A 134 9.85 -16.27 3.78
C ARG A 134 8.42 -16.61 4.21
N ASP A 135 8.18 -16.78 5.49
CA ASP A 135 6.85 -17.05 6.03
C ASP A 135 5.85 -15.93 5.69
N ILE A 136 6.21 -14.67 5.91
CA ILE A 136 5.40 -13.50 5.56
C ILE A 136 5.08 -13.48 4.06
N GLN A 137 6.10 -13.67 3.22
CA GLN A 137 5.93 -13.69 1.76
C GLN A 137 4.95 -14.78 1.33
N GLN A 138 5.05 -16.00 1.89
CA GLN A 138 4.15 -17.10 1.56
C GLN A 138 2.72 -16.85 2.02
N GLN A 139 2.53 -16.32 3.23
CA GLN A 139 1.20 -16.00 3.74
C GLN A 139 0.50 -14.92 2.93
N LEU A 140 1.21 -13.84 2.57
CA LEU A 140 0.69 -12.79 1.69
C LEU A 140 0.34 -13.34 0.31
N MET A 141 1.23 -14.14 -0.29
CA MET A 141 0.98 -14.76 -1.59
C MET A 141 -0.29 -15.63 -1.56
N HIS A 142 -0.44 -16.45 -0.53
CA HIS A 142 -1.61 -17.32 -0.37
C HIS A 142 -2.89 -16.53 -0.14
N ALA A 143 -2.87 -15.49 0.71
CA ALA A 143 -4.03 -14.66 0.99
C ALA A 143 -4.49 -13.88 -0.25
N LEU A 144 -3.56 -13.24 -0.96
CA LEU A 144 -3.86 -12.47 -2.17
C LEU A 144 -4.32 -13.34 -3.33
N SER A 145 -3.91 -14.61 -3.38
CA SER A 145 -4.38 -15.56 -4.40
C SER A 145 -5.85 -15.97 -4.21
N ARG A 146 -6.43 -15.66 -3.04
CA ARG A 146 -7.80 -16.00 -2.66
C ARG A 146 -8.67 -14.74 -2.45
N ALA A 147 -8.18 -13.57 -2.84
CA ALA A 147 -8.81 -12.28 -2.51
C ALA A 147 -10.25 -12.14 -3.03
N ASP A 148 -10.61 -12.83 -4.12
CA ASP A 148 -12.00 -12.86 -4.63
C ASP A 148 -12.98 -13.61 -3.70
N ASP A 149 -12.48 -14.39 -2.73
CA ASP A 149 -13.25 -15.35 -1.91
C ASP A 149 -13.22 -15.03 -0.40
N THR A 150 -12.54 -13.96 0.04
CA THR A 150 -12.30 -13.73 1.47
C THR A 150 -12.57 -12.32 1.98
N THR A 151 -13.57 -12.20 2.87
CA THR A 151 -13.62 -11.13 3.87
C THR A 151 -12.53 -11.38 4.91
N VAL A 152 -11.32 -10.81 4.71
CA VAL A 152 -10.24 -10.94 5.70
C VAL A 152 -10.61 -10.19 6.98
N THR A 153 -11.06 -10.94 7.98
CA THR A 153 -11.44 -10.41 9.29
C THR A 153 -10.23 -10.41 10.21
N VAL A 154 -9.62 -9.24 10.41
CA VAL A 154 -8.60 -9.02 11.45
C VAL A 154 -9.17 -9.35 12.83
N THR A 155 -8.65 -10.39 13.48
CA THR A 155 -9.02 -10.80 14.84
C THR A 155 -8.01 -10.39 15.91
N ARG A 156 -6.93 -9.70 15.54
CA ARG A 156 -5.88 -9.31 16.50
C ARG A 156 -6.39 -8.20 17.43
N ARG A 157 -6.14 -8.36 18.73
CA ARG A 157 -6.45 -7.37 19.76
C ARG A 157 -5.21 -6.50 19.95
N ALA A 158 -5.36 -5.18 19.84
CA ALA A 158 -4.27 -4.24 20.07
C ALA A 158 -3.63 -4.45 21.47
N PRO A 159 -2.30 -4.40 21.60
CA PRO A 159 -1.64 -4.38 22.90
C PRO A 159 -2.11 -3.15 23.68
N ARG A 160 -2.55 -3.36 24.93
CA ARG A 160 -3.18 -2.32 25.79
C ARG A 160 -2.28 -1.12 26.12
N GLN A 161 -1.01 -1.13 25.72
CA GLN A 161 -0.02 -0.11 26.08
C GLN A 161 0.06 1.05 25.08
N LEU A 162 -0.52 0.94 23.88
CA LEU A 162 -0.59 2.02 22.88
C LEU A 162 -1.77 3.00 23.09
N LEU A 163 -2.61 2.80 24.11
CA LEU A 163 -3.81 3.61 24.39
C LEU A 163 -3.52 4.92 25.14
N MET A 164 -2.26 5.36 25.25
CA MET A 164 -1.89 6.49 26.12
C MET A 164 -1.90 7.87 25.43
N PHE A 165 -2.16 7.93 24.12
CA PHE A 165 -2.21 9.18 23.38
C PHE A 165 -3.41 9.23 22.42
N SER A 166 -4.38 10.12 22.70
CA SER A 166 -5.58 10.29 21.88
C SER A 166 -5.36 11.42 20.87
N THR A 167 -4.81 11.07 19.71
CA THR A 167 -4.95 11.95 18.55
C THR A 167 -6.37 11.82 18.03
N ALA A 168 -7.16 12.91 18.13
CA ALA A 168 -8.50 12.96 17.57
C ALA A 168 -8.45 12.76 16.04
N THR A 169 -9.37 11.95 15.54
CA THR A 169 -9.49 11.69 14.09
C THR A 169 -9.87 12.99 13.37
N GLN A 170 -9.08 13.37 12.36
CA GLN A 170 -9.34 14.51 11.47
C GLN A 170 -9.42 14.01 10.04
N ILE A 171 -10.44 14.45 9.32
CA ILE A 171 -10.69 14.04 7.94
C ILE A 171 -10.96 15.30 7.13
N ALA A 172 -10.17 15.51 6.08
CA ALA A 172 -10.40 16.58 5.12
C ALA A 172 -10.61 16.00 3.72
N PHE A 173 -11.50 16.63 2.96
CA PHE A 173 -11.77 16.27 1.58
C PHE A 173 -11.40 17.43 0.67
N SER A 174 -10.72 17.12 -0.43
CA SER A 174 -10.51 18.06 -1.53
C SER A 174 -10.71 17.35 -2.87
N GLU A 175 -10.74 18.12 -3.96
CA GLU A 175 -10.94 17.57 -5.30
C GLU A 175 -9.64 17.61 -6.09
N ASP A 176 -9.41 16.56 -6.88
CA ASP A 176 -8.38 16.51 -7.91
C ASP A 176 -9.08 16.64 -9.27
N PRO A 177 -9.30 17.88 -9.76
CA PRO A 177 -10.05 18.11 -10.99
C PRO A 177 -9.31 17.59 -12.23
N VAL A 178 -7.98 17.42 -12.15
CA VAL A 178 -7.15 16.91 -13.25
C VAL A 178 -7.43 15.43 -13.49
N ASN A 179 -7.53 14.65 -12.41
CA ASN A 179 -7.74 13.20 -12.48
C ASN A 179 -9.20 12.79 -12.19
N GLN A 180 -10.11 13.75 -11.99
CA GLN A 180 -11.54 13.51 -11.72
C GLN A 180 -11.78 12.59 -10.51
N ARG A 181 -11.11 12.88 -9.40
CA ARG A 181 -11.17 12.07 -8.16
C ARG A 181 -11.22 12.93 -6.91
N THR A 182 -11.51 12.30 -5.77
CA THR A 182 -11.53 12.94 -4.44
C THR A 182 -10.22 12.62 -3.71
N ILE A 183 -9.67 13.62 -3.01
CA ILE A 183 -8.55 13.44 -2.10
C ILE A 183 -9.10 13.41 -0.69
N ILE A 184 -8.74 12.39 0.09
CA ILE A 184 -9.03 12.25 1.51
C ILE A 184 -7.72 12.38 2.27
N GLU A 185 -7.61 13.37 3.14
CA GLU A 185 -6.53 13.50 4.12
C GLU A 185 -7.07 13.00 5.46
N LEU A 186 -6.46 11.95 6.01
CA LEU A 186 -6.83 11.32 7.27
C LEU A 186 -5.67 11.48 8.25
N ILE A 187 -5.96 12.05 9.42
CA ILE A 187 -5.03 12.10 10.54
C ILE A 187 -5.67 11.41 11.73
N ALA A 188 -4.99 10.41 12.30
CA ALA A 188 -5.48 9.66 13.46
C ALA A 188 -4.32 9.19 14.35
N GLY A 189 -4.62 8.74 15.56
CA GLY A 189 -3.63 8.03 16.37
C GLY A 189 -3.24 6.72 15.70
N ASP A 190 -1.93 6.51 15.50
CA ASP A 190 -1.43 5.28 14.89
C ASP A 190 -1.59 4.12 15.89
N ARG A 191 -2.22 3.04 15.43
CA ARG A 191 -2.50 1.86 16.25
C ARG A 191 -2.64 0.62 15.38
N PRO A 192 -2.31 -0.57 15.94
CA PRO A 192 -2.57 -1.83 15.28
C PRO A 192 -4.01 -1.91 14.74
N GLY A 193 -4.13 -2.31 13.48
CA GLY A 193 -5.37 -2.46 12.75
C GLY A 193 -5.97 -1.18 12.17
N LEU A 194 -5.36 0.00 12.34
CA LEU A 194 -5.87 1.28 11.79
C LEU A 194 -6.14 1.20 10.29
N LEU A 195 -5.11 0.90 9.48
CA LEU A 195 -5.25 0.84 8.02
C LEU A 195 -6.22 -0.25 7.56
N SER A 196 -6.29 -1.37 8.26
CA SER A 196 -7.28 -2.42 7.95
C SER A 196 -8.71 -1.95 8.22
N GLU A 197 -8.92 -1.17 9.28
CA GLU A 197 -10.23 -0.59 9.61
C GLU A 197 -10.64 0.46 8.57
N VAL A 198 -9.72 1.35 8.17
CA VAL A 198 -9.93 2.31 7.08
C VAL A 198 -10.29 1.59 5.78
N ALA A 199 -9.50 0.59 5.37
CA ALA A 199 -9.72 -0.18 4.14
C ALA A 199 -11.10 -0.86 4.11
N LYS A 200 -11.52 -1.45 5.24
CA LYS A 200 -12.85 -2.08 5.36
C LYS A 200 -13.98 -1.06 5.24
N ILE A 201 -13.81 0.13 5.81
CA ILE A 201 -14.81 1.18 5.73
C ILE A 201 -14.95 1.64 4.28
N PHE A 202 -13.83 1.91 3.59
CA PHE A 202 -13.84 2.30 2.17
C PHE A 202 -14.55 1.27 1.31
N MET A 203 -14.19 -0.01 1.46
CA MET A 203 -14.81 -1.11 0.73
C MET A 203 -16.32 -1.20 1.00
N SER A 204 -16.74 -1.07 2.27
CA SER A 204 -18.18 -1.10 2.62
C SER A 204 -18.97 0.14 2.20
N GLU A 205 -18.27 1.21 1.80
CA GLU A 205 -18.85 2.47 1.35
C GLU A 205 -18.76 2.64 -0.17
N GLY A 206 -18.30 1.62 -0.90
CA GLY A 206 -18.11 1.67 -2.36
C GLY A 206 -17.10 2.73 -2.77
N VAL A 207 -15.99 2.84 -2.01
CA VAL A 207 -14.91 3.79 -2.25
C VAL A 207 -13.70 3.02 -2.79
N ASP A 208 -13.34 3.32 -4.03
CA ASP A 208 -12.18 2.77 -4.71
C ASP A 208 -10.93 3.60 -4.41
N ILE A 209 -9.85 2.95 -3.98
CA ILE A 209 -8.55 3.61 -3.82
C ILE A 209 -7.82 3.54 -5.15
N GLU A 210 -7.58 4.70 -5.76
CA GLU A 210 -6.78 4.80 -6.98
C GLU A 210 -5.30 4.88 -6.66
N THR A 211 -4.92 5.65 -5.64
CA THR A 211 -3.55 5.70 -5.14
C THR A 211 -3.56 6.22 -3.71
N SER A 212 -2.52 5.93 -2.95
CA SER A 212 -2.39 6.44 -1.60
C SER A 212 -0.94 6.77 -1.27
N LYS A 213 -0.79 7.61 -0.26
CA LYS A 213 0.44 7.81 0.48
C LYS A 213 0.11 7.73 1.96
N ILE A 214 0.58 6.69 2.60
CA ILE A 214 0.39 6.39 4.01
C ILE A 214 1.71 6.64 4.71
N MET A 215 1.70 7.34 5.84
CA MET A 215 2.91 7.56 6.61
C MET A 215 2.62 7.75 8.10
N THR A 216 3.52 7.20 8.92
CA THR A 216 3.48 7.40 10.37
C THR A 216 4.48 8.48 10.78
N VAL A 217 3.99 9.47 11.54
CA VAL A 217 4.78 10.56 12.15
C VAL A 217 4.65 10.48 13.66
N GLY A 218 5.67 9.93 14.33
CA GLY A 218 5.61 9.66 15.76
C GLY A 218 4.55 8.61 16.07
N GLU A 219 3.49 9.00 16.76
CA GLU A 219 2.33 8.14 17.11
C GLU A 219 1.07 8.51 16.31
N ARG A 220 1.25 9.21 15.19
CA ARG A 220 0.15 9.69 14.33
C ARG A 220 0.28 9.08 12.95
N ALA A 221 -0.81 8.57 12.42
CA ALA A 221 -0.93 8.29 11.01
C ALA A 221 -1.36 9.57 10.29
N GLU A 222 -0.69 9.91 9.19
CA GLU A 222 -1.03 11.01 8.30
C GLU A 222 -1.15 10.44 6.88
N ASP A 223 -2.36 10.03 6.52
CA ASP A 223 -2.63 9.30 5.29
C ASP A 223 -3.33 10.19 4.27
N VAL A 224 -2.92 10.07 3.01
CA VAL A 224 -3.56 10.71 1.86
C VAL A 224 -4.04 9.63 0.91
N PHE A 225 -5.34 9.57 0.67
CA PHE A 225 -5.97 8.66 -0.29
C PHE A 225 -6.56 9.46 -1.45
N TYR A 226 -6.28 9.00 -2.66
CA TYR A 226 -6.91 9.48 -3.88
C TYR A 226 -7.94 8.42 -4.27
N VAL A 227 -9.20 8.79 -4.27
CA VAL A 227 -10.32 7.85 -4.33
C VAL A 227 -11.41 8.28 -5.30
N SER A 228 -12.17 7.30 -5.76
CA SER A 228 -13.38 7.48 -6.56
C SER A 228 -14.54 6.62 -6.01
N ASP A 229 -15.75 6.90 -6.47
CA ASP A 229 -16.89 6.00 -6.29
C ASP A 229 -16.73 4.75 -7.19
N GLU A 230 -17.58 3.74 -7.02
CA GLU A 230 -17.58 2.51 -7.84
C GLU A 230 -17.81 2.77 -9.35
N SER A 231 -18.21 3.99 -9.72
CA SER A 231 -18.36 4.42 -11.12
C SER A 231 -17.14 5.19 -11.65
N GLY A 232 -16.06 5.28 -10.87
CA GLY A 232 -14.83 6.01 -11.21
C GLY A 232 -14.99 7.52 -11.21
N ARG A 233 -15.89 8.08 -10.39
CA ARG A 233 -16.14 9.53 -10.28
C ARG A 233 -15.75 10.07 -8.91
N PRO A 234 -15.58 11.39 -8.74
CA PRO A 234 -15.40 11.98 -7.42
C PRO A 234 -16.57 11.64 -6.49
N LEU A 235 -16.28 11.43 -5.21
CA LEU A 235 -17.30 11.17 -4.19
C LEU A 235 -18.27 12.35 -4.11
N SER A 236 -19.57 12.07 -3.97
CA SER A 236 -20.58 13.10 -3.74
C SER A 236 -20.44 13.71 -2.34
N SER A 237 -20.99 14.91 -2.11
CA SER A 237 -21.01 15.52 -0.78
C SER A 237 -21.65 14.61 0.28
N GLU A 238 -22.76 13.95 -0.06
CA GLU A 238 -23.45 13.00 0.83
C GLU A 238 -22.56 11.78 1.16
N GLN A 239 -21.85 11.23 0.18
CA GLN A 239 -20.94 10.11 0.41
C GLN A 239 -19.73 10.53 1.25
N ARG A 240 -19.19 11.74 1.05
CA ARG A 240 -18.10 12.31 1.87
C ARG A 240 -18.53 12.47 3.33
N GLU A 241 -19.72 13.03 3.57
CA GLU A 241 -20.28 13.19 4.93
C GLU A 241 -20.46 11.84 5.62
N ARG A 242 -21.11 10.87 4.96
CA ARG A 242 -21.32 9.52 5.49
C ARG A 242 -20.00 8.79 5.78
N LEU A 243 -19.03 8.90 4.87
CA LEU A 243 -17.72 8.30 5.02
C LEU A 243 -16.97 8.92 6.22
N ALA A 244 -17.00 10.24 6.36
CA ALA A 244 -16.38 10.94 7.48
C ALA A 244 -16.97 10.51 8.82
N GLU A 245 -18.30 10.46 8.93
CA GLU A 245 -18.99 10.00 10.14
C GLU A 245 -18.59 8.57 10.51
N ARG A 246 -18.55 7.65 9.53
CA ARG A 246 -18.18 6.25 9.77
C ARG A 246 -16.73 6.08 10.18
N LEU A 247 -15.81 6.79 9.51
CA LEU A 247 -14.38 6.78 9.85
C LEU A 247 -14.18 7.32 11.25
N THR A 248 -14.64 8.54 11.56
CA THR A 248 -14.50 9.14 12.89
C THR A 248 -15.10 8.24 13.96
N ALA A 249 -16.32 7.73 13.76
CA ALA A 249 -16.96 6.86 14.73
C ALA A 249 -16.20 5.54 14.95
N ALA A 250 -15.59 4.95 13.91
CA ALA A 250 -14.82 3.71 14.06
C ALA A 250 -13.46 3.95 14.70
N LEU A 251 -12.77 5.02 14.29
CA LEU A 251 -11.41 5.30 14.70
C LEU A 251 -11.34 5.82 16.14
N ASP A 252 -12.31 6.62 16.57
CA ASP A 252 -12.39 7.15 17.94
C ASP A 252 -12.98 6.15 18.95
N ARG A 253 -13.83 5.19 18.51
CA ARG A 253 -14.41 4.15 19.42
C ARG A 253 -13.38 3.19 20.00
N ARG A 254 -12.19 3.13 19.40
CA ARG A 254 -11.11 2.21 19.72
C ARG A 254 -9.83 2.91 20.19
N ALA A 255 -9.89 4.24 20.32
CA ALA A 255 -8.86 5.06 20.95
C ALA A 255 -8.92 4.98 22.48
#